data_AF-A0A2P7TN82-F1
#
_entry.id   AF-A0A2P7TN82-F1
#
_cell.length_a   1.000
_cell.length_b   1.000
_cell.length_c   1.000
_cell.angle_alpha   90.00
_cell.angle_beta   90.00
_cell.angle_gamma   90.00
#
_symmetry.space_group_name_H-M   'P 1'
#
loop_
_entity.id
_entity.type
_entity.pdbx_description
1 polymer ?
#
loop_
_entity_poly.entity_id
_entity_poly.type
_entity_poly.pdbx_seq_one_letter_code
_entity_poly.pdbx_strand_id
1 'polypeptide(L)'
;MVRPLQSIQPITRIISTNGSRPVEVLCNDSNYYICKYARFTPASRLFNEYIATCFLKIWNISTPDIAFINIEPAHVIEGLPAFAFNKPCFGSKVVRDAQDVNRFTDATQLNHLQFLEIALFDIWLSNEDRNHNNFNLLISNESENNYQFYAIDHEYCFNTDTLERELNIISFDETIINTDLCKSLLEGIDITQWLLFYVENFFYKNVELCIKELDAILTQIPVAWGIDINLKKEHLTQKIFAEDWLKSSITAFKSYLQLLSSYK
;
A
#
# COMPACT_ATOMS: atom_id res chain seq x y z
N MET A 1 0.35 -9.25 -15.08
CA MET A 1 1.55 -10.04 -14.71
C MET A 1 2.69 -9.07 -14.40
N VAL A 2 3.23 -9.15 -13.18
CA VAL A 2 4.41 -8.41 -12.71
C VAL A 2 5.63 -8.94 -13.44
N ARG A 3 6.35 -8.04 -14.10
CA ARG A 3 7.49 -8.42 -14.94
C ARG A 3 8.75 -8.51 -14.09
N PRO A 4 9.59 -9.55 -14.28
CA PRO A 4 10.94 -9.53 -13.76
C PRO A 4 11.79 -8.53 -14.55
N LEU A 5 12.57 -7.71 -13.85
CA LEU A 5 13.51 -6.76 -14.44
C LEU A 5 14.90 -6.97 -13.85
N GLN A 6 15.90 -6.44 -14.55
CA GLN A 6 17.31 -6.54 -14.19
C GLN A 6 17.88 -5.14 -13.98
N SER A 7 18.66 -4.96 -12.92
CA SER A 7 19.46 -3.75 -12.73
C SER A 7 20.49 -3.60 -13.86
N ILE A 8 20.68 -2.40 -14.38
CA ILE A 8 21.68 -2.12 -15.44
C ILE A 8 22.84 -1.22 -14.98
N GLN A 9 22.80 -0.75 -13.73
CA GLN A 9 23.86 0.02 -13.11
C GLN A 9 23.89 -0.24 -11.59
N PRO A 10 24.99 0.11 -10.90
CA PRO A 10 25.06 0.11 -9.45
C PRO A 10 23.91 0.86 -8.78
N ILE A 11 23.54 0.42 -7.56
CA ILE A 11 22.53 1.09 -6.73
C ILE A 11 22.85 2.58 -6.66
N THR A 12 21.87 3.40 -7.06
CA THR A 12 22.06 4.85 -7.25
C THR A 12 22.06 5.60 -5.92
N ARG A 13 21.19 5.18 -4.98
CA ARG A 13 21.17 5.69 -3.61
C ARG A 13 20.49 4.73 -2.66
N ILE A 14 20.81 4.88 -1.38
CA ILE A 14 20.12 4.25 -0.26
C ILE A 14 19.16 5.28 0.33
N ILE A 15 17.88 4.93 0.46
CA ILE A 15 16.87 5.75 1.10
C ILE A 15 16.83 5.33 2.57
N SER A 16 17.20 6.23 3.46
CA SER A 16 17.14 5.98 4.90
C SER A 16 15.72 6.24 5.40
N THR A 17 15.05 5.19 5.88
CA THR A 17 13.75 5.27 6.55
C THR A 17 13.87 4.76 8.00
N ASN A 18 12.84 5.00 8.80
CA ASN A 18 12.75 4.40 10.14
C ASN A 18 12.38 2.92 10.01
N GLY A 19 13.39 2.04 9.97
CA GLY A 19 13.21 0.58 10.05
C GLY A 19 13.57 -0.22 8.80
N SER A 20 13.70 0.42 7.63
CA SER A 20 14.19 -0.22 6.40
C SER A 20 15.24 0.63 5.69
N ARG A 21 15.88 0.08 4.65
CA ARG A 21 16.88 0.79 3.83
C ARG A 21 16.61 0.54 2.35
N PRO A 22 15.46 0.99 1.78
CA PRO A 22 15.18 0.80 0.36
C PRO A 22 16.29 1.40 -0.51
N VAL A 23 16.43 0.87 -1.73
CA VAL A 23 17.48 1.30 -2.65
C VAL A 23 16.89 1.72 -3.99
N GLU A 24 17.42 2.78 -4.59
CA GLU A 24 17.01 3.21 -5.92
C GLU A 24 17.88 2.56 -7.00
N VAL A 25 17.23 1.97 -8.01
CA VAL A 25 17.87 1.15 -9.04
C VAL A 25 17.31 1.49 -10.42
N LEU A 26 18.19 1.71 -11.40
CA LEU A 26 17.81 1.80 -12.81
C LEU A 26 17.78 0.40 -13.42
N CYS A 27 16.68 0.09 -14.09
CA CYS A 27 16.43 -1.22 -14.69
C CYS A 27 16.55 -1.20 -16.21
N ASN A 28 16.58 -2.40 -16.81
CA ASN A 28 16.71 -2.62 -18.25
C ASN A 28 15.53 -2.10 -19.10
N ASP A 29 14.44 -1.67 -18.47
CA ASP A 29 13.33 -0.96 -19.11
C ASP A 29 13.51 0.57 -19.10
N SER A 30 14.70 1.05 -18.70
CA SER A 30 15.06 2.46 -18.57
C SER A 30 14.27 3.25 -17.52
N ASN A 31 13.63 2.57 -16.57
CA ASN A 31 12.95 3.22 -15.44
C ASN A 31 13.70 3.01 -14.12
N TYR A 32 13.53 3.97 -13.21
CA TYR A 32 14.00 3.87 -11.84
C TYR A 32 12.96 3.20 -10.96
N TYR A 33 13.42 2.38 -10.03
CA TYR A 33 12.61 1.66 -9.06
C TYR A 33 13.18 1.84 -7.65
N ILE A 34 12.30 2.08 -6.69
CA ILE A 34 12.59 1.98 -5.26
C ILE A 34 12.40 0.52 -4.85
N CYS A 35 13.51 -0.14 -4.53
CA CYS A 35 13.57 -1.56 -4.26
C CYS A 35 13.64 -1.84 -2.75
N LYS A 36 12.69 -2.62 -2.25
CA LYS A 36 12.72 -3.25 -0.93
C LYS A 36 13.23 -4.69 -1.08
N TYR A 37 14.09 -5.11 -0.15
CA TYR A 37 14.76 -6.40 -0.19
C TYR A 37 14.68 -7.13 1.16
N ALA A 38 14.70 -8.46 1.13
CA ALA A 38 14.54 -9.30 2.31
C ALA A 38 15.86 -9.97 2.72
N ARG A 39 16.32 -9.65 3.93
CA ARG A 39 17.52 -10.28 4.52
C ARG A 39 17.26 -11.75 4.87
N PHE A 40 16.04 -12.09 5.27
CA PHE A 40 15.65 -13.42 5.73
C PHE A 40 14.48 -13.96 4.93
N THR A 41 14.23 -15.26 5.04
CA THR A 41 13.05 -15.96 4.52
C THR A 41 12.29 -16.59 5.70
N PRO A 42 10.96 -16.62 5.70
CA PRO A 42 10.06 -16.08 4.66
C PRO A 42 10.13 -14.54 4.56
N ALA A 43 10.04 -14.00 3.34
CA ALA A 43 10.08 -12.57 3.07
C ALA A 43 8.71 -11.90 3.30
N SER A 44 8.13 -12.07 4.49
CA SER A 44 6.73 -11.70 4.77
C SER A 44 6.41 -10.22 4.54
N ARG A 45 7.35 -9.30 4.81
CA ARG A 45 7.14 -7.87 4.52
C ARG A 45 7.04 -7.58 3.01
N LEU A 46 7.84 -8.26 2.18
CA LEU A 46 7.73 -8.12 0.72
C LEU A 46 6.44 -8.73 0.20
N PHE A 47 5.95 -9.80 0.85
CA PHE A 47 4.62 -10.35 0.56
C PHE A 47 3.52 -9.31 0.86
N ASN A 48 3.56 -8.64 2.02
CA ASN A 48 2.60 -7.60 2.38
C ASN A 48 2.58 -6.48 1.33
N GLU A 49 3.76 -5.94 0.99
CA GLU A 49 3.93 -4.94 -0.06
C GLU A 49 3.31 -5.36 -1.39
N TYR A 50 3.64 -6.58 -1.83
CA TYR A 50 3.14 -7.12 -3.09
C TYR A 50 1.62 -7.29 -3.11
N ILE A 51 1.05 -7.91 -2.06
CA ILE A 51 -0.38 -8.19 -1.99
C ILE A 51 -1.19 -6.90 -1.90
N ALA A 52 -0.81 -5.99 -1.01
CA ALA A 52 -1.49 -4.71 -0.85
C ALA A 52 -1.44 -3.91 -2.17
N THR A 53 -0.28 -3.84 -2.82
CA THR A 53 -0.16 -3.14 -4.12
C THR A 53 -1.03 -3.76 -5.21
N CYS A 54 -1.09 -5.10 -5.29
CA CYS A 54 -1.96 -5.78 -6.24
C CYS A 54 -3.44 -5.48 -5.98
N PHE A 55 -3.87 -5.46 -4.72
CA PHE A 55 -5.25 -5.13 -4.37
C PHE A 55 -5.57 -3.65 -4.63
N LEU A 56 -4.67 -2.72 -4.33
CA LEU A 56 -4.82 -1.30 -4.68
C LEU A 56 -5.07 -1.11 -6.18
N LYS A 57 -4.30 -1.82 -7.02
CA LYS A 57 -4.49 -1.79 -8.48
C LYS A 57 -5.86 -2.32 -8.91
N ILE A 58 -6.37 -3.37 -8.25
CA ILE A 58 -7.72 -3.89 -8.51
C ILE A 58 -8.79 -2.87 -8.12
N TRP A 59 -8.59 -2.16 -7.01
CA TRP A 59 -9.48 -1.10 -6.55
C TRP A 59 -9.40 0.17 -7.41
N ASN A 60 -8.46 0.21 -8.37
CA ASN A 60 -8.14 1.40 -9.14
C ASN A 60 -7.73 2.59 -8.26
N ILE A 61 -7.09 2.30 -7.11
CA ILE A 61 -6.41 3.29 -6.29
C ILE A 61 -4.99 3.42 -6.81
N SER A 62 -4.59 4.66 -7.09
CA SER A 62 -3.26 4.98 -7.60
C SER A 62 -2.18 4.51 -6.62
N THR A 63 -1.23 3.74 -7.16
CA THR A 63 -0.06 3.20 -6.48
C THR A 63 1.01 2.98 -7.55
N PRO A 64 2.32 3.06 -7.23
CA PRO A 64 3.36 2.88 -8.22
C PRO A 64 3.27 1.55 -8.98
N ASP A 65 3.72 1.55 -10.23
CA ASP A 65 3.91 0.30 -10.94
C ASP A 65 4.95 -0.57 -10.27
N ILE A 66 4.73 -1.90 -10.24
CA ILE A 66 5.61 -2.81 -9.52
C ILE A 66 6.28 -3.80 -10.47
N ALA A 67 7.50 -4.20 -10.10
CA ALA A 67 8.29 -5.21 -10.77
C ALA A 67 9.09 -6.02 -9.75
N PHE A 68 9.45 -7.25 -10.10
CA PHE A 68 10.43 -8.02 -9.34
C PHE A 68 11.83 -7.71 -9.88
N ILE A 69 12.66 -7.06 -9.07
CA ILE A 69 13.95 -6.55 -9.52
C ILE A 69 15.06 -7.49 -9.07
N ASN A 70 15.75 -8.08 -10.03
CA ASN A 70 17.01 -8.77 -9.79
C ASN A 70 18.14 -7.75 -9.86
N ILE A 71 18.84 -7.58 -8.74
CA ILE A 71 19.98 -6.68 -8.64
C ILE A 71 21.25 -7.51 -8.80
N GLU A 72 22.03 -7.22 -9.83
CA GLU A 72 23.29 -7.92 -10.09
C GLU A 72 24.23 -7.76 -8.88
N PRO A 73 24.95 -8.82 -8.45
CA PRO A 73 25.85 -8.72 -7.30
C PRO A 73 26.90 -7.61 -7.43
N ALA A 74 27.37 -7.35 -8.65
CA ALA A 74 28.32 -6.27 -8.94
C ALA A 74 27.72 -4.86 -8.81
N HIS A 75 26.39 -4.74 -8.79
CA HIS A 75 25.67 -3.48 -8.62
C HIS A 75 25.36 -3.16 -7.15
N VAL A 76 25.60 -4.11 -6.23
CA VAL A 76 25.43 -3.87 -4.80
C VAL A 76 26.60 -3.05 -4.27
N ILE A 77 26.30 -1.86 -3.76
CA ILE A 77 27.30 -0.94 -3.19
C ILE A 77 27.69 -1.33 -1.76
N GLU A 78 28.85 -0.82 -1.31
CA GLU A 78 29.36 -1.03 0.05
C GLU A 78 28.36 -0.57 1.12
N GLY A 79 28.35 -1.27 2.27
CA GLY A 79 27.45 -0.96 3.40
C GLY A 79 26.06 -1.56 3.28
N LEU A 80 25.79 -2.36 2.23
CA LEU A 80 24.60 -3.18 2.08
C LEU A 80 24.95 -4.68 2.16
N PRO A 81 24.06 -5.51 2.74
CA PRO A 81 24.29 -6.95 2.81
C PRO A 81 24.07 -7.60 1.43
N ALA A 82 25.14 -7.93 0.71
CA ALA A 82 25.07 -8.53 -0.63
C ALA A 82 24.16 -9.77 -0.70
N PHE A 83 24.18 -10.62 0.33
CA PHE A 83 23.33 -11.81 0.41
C PHE A 83 21.82 -11.51 0.35
N ALA A 84 21.39 -10.30 0.72
CA ALA A 84 19.99 -9.91 0.71
C ALA A 84 19.47 -9.62 -0.71
N PHE A 85 20.37 -9.51 -1.69
CA PHE A 85 20.09 -9.29 -3.12
C PHE A 85 20.21 -10.57 -3.96
N ASN A 86 20.50 -11.72 -3.35
CA ASN A 86 20.53 -13.03 -4.02
C ASN A 86 19.12 -13.57 -4.37
N LYS A 87 18.09 -12.75 -4.20
CA LYS A 87 16.69 -13.05 -4.48
C LYS A 87 16.02 -11.79 -5.05
N PRO A 88 14.93 -11.92 -5.81
CA PRO A 88 14.26 -10.77 -6.38
C PRO A 88 13.79 -9.80 -5.31
N CYS A 89 14.03 -8.51 -5.52
CA CYS A 89 13.50 -7.43 -4.70
C CYS A 89 12.07 -7.08 -5.14
N PHE A 90 11.29 -6.52 -4.24
CA PHE A 90 10.05 -5.81 -4.61
C PHE A 90 10.44 -4.40 -5.06
N GLY A 91 10.17 -4.04 -6.31
CA GLY A 91 10.48 -2.72 -6.86
C GLY A 91 9.22 -1.94 -7.17
N SER A 92 9.08 -0.75 -6.59
CA SER A 92 8.06 0.25 -6.93
C SER A 92 8.67 1.29 -7.85
N LYS A 93 8.08 1.47 -9.04
CA LYS A 93 8.54 2.43 -10.05
C LYS A 93 8.49 3.85 -9.46
N VAL A 94 9.54 4.63 -9.68
CA VAL A 94 9.57 6.02 -9.20
C VAL A 94 8.46 6.81 -9.90
N VAL A 95 7.57 7.41 -9.11
CA VAL A 95 6.57 8.38 -9.58
C VAL A 95 7.28 9.72 -9.77
N ARG A 96 7.33 10.21 -11.02
CA ARG A 96 8.01 11.47 -11.35
C ARG A 96 7.21 12.65 -10.80
N ASP A 97 7.92 13.69 -10.40
CA ASP A 97 7.36 14.97 -9.92
C ASP A 97 6.37 14.83 -8.75
N ALA A 98 6.43 13.70 -8.04
CA ALA A 98 5.58 13.44 -6.89
C ALA A 98 6.13 14.11 -5.63
N GLN A 99 5.23 14.65 -4.82
CA GLN A 99 5.53 15.26 -3.53
C GLN A 99 4.98 14.40 -2.40
N ASP A 100 5.69 14.36 -1.27
CA ASP A 100 5.19 13.70 -0.06
C ASP A 100 3.99 14.49 0.50
N VAL A 101 2.88 13.80 0.80
CA VAL A 101 1.67 14.42 1.39
C VAL A 101 1.98 15.18 2.67
N ASN A 102 2.93 14.72 3.48
CA ASN A 102 3.36 15.41 4.71
C ASN A 102 3.89 16.83 4.45
N ARG A 103 4.26 17.16 3.19
CA ARG A 103 4.80 18.46 2.78
C ARG A 103 3.79 19.30 1.99
N PHE A 104 2.60 18.79 1.76
CA PHE A 104 1.60 19.43 0.93
C PHE A 104 0.69 20.35 1.74
N THR A 105 0.47 21.57 1.26
CA THR A 105 -0.17 22.64 2.05
C THR A 105 -1.58 23.01 1.63
N ASP A 106 -2.03 22.62 0.43
CA ASP A 106 -3.32 23.06 -0.13
C ASP A 106 -4.27 21.89 -0.41
N ALA A 107 -4.98 21.44 0.61
CA ALA A 107 -5.90 20.31 0.51
C ALA A 107 -7.09 20.55 -0.46
N THR A 108 -7.37 21.79 -0.88
CA THR A 108 -8.55 22.12 -1.71
C THR A 108 -8.51 21.50 -3.11
N GLN A 109 -7.31 21.13 -3.58
CA GLN A 109 -7.09 20.58 -4.91
C GLN A 109 -7.06 19.04 -4.92
N LEU A 110 -7.25 18.42 -3.75
CA LEU A 110 -7.15 16.97 -3.57
C LEU A 110 -8.52 16.31 -3.57
N ASN A 111 -8.58 15.09 -4.10
CA ASN A 111 -9.81 14.34 -4.20
C ASN A 111 -10.16 13.65 -2.87
N HIS A 112 -11.17 14.16 -2.17
CA HIS A 112 -11.65 13.60 -0.92
C HIS A 112 -12.15 12.15 -1.06
N LEU A 113 -12.80 11.77 -2.17
CA LEU A 113 -13.27 10.40 -2.39
C LEU A 113 -12.09 9.44 -2.47
N GLN A 114 -11.04 9.79 -3.21
CA GLN A 114 -9.82 8.96 -3.30
C GLN A 114 -9.18 8.77 -1.93
N PHE A 115 -9.14 9.83 -1.11
CA PHE A 115 -8.62 9.73 0.26
C PHE A 115 -9.46 8.80 1.14
N LEU A 116 -10.79 8.86 1.03
CA LEU A 116 -11.69 7.96 1.75
C LEU A 116 -11.59 6.50 1.28
N GLU A 117 -11.42 6.27 -0.02
CA GLU A 117 -11.18 4.95 -0.60
C GLU A 117 -9.88 4.33 -0.08
N ILE A 118 -8.81 5.14 0.01
CA ILE A 118 -7.54 4.74 0.64
C ILE A 118 -7.75 4.42 2.12
N ALA A 119 -8.46 5.26 2.87
CA ALA A 119 -8.70 5.06 4.29
C ALA A 119 -9.46 3.75 4.56
N LEU A 120 -10.49 3.45 3.75
CA LEU A 120 -11.22 2.20 3.84
C LEU A 120 -10.35 0.99 3.46
N PHE A 121 -9.49 1.14 2.47
CA PHE A 121 -8.52 0.11 2.10
C PHE A 121 -7.58 -0.22 3.27
N ASP A 122 -7.05 0.80 3.95
CA ASP A 122 -6.18 0.61 5.10
C ASP A 122 -6.89 -0.03 6.29
N ILE A 123 -8.15 0.35 6.56
CA ILE A 123 -8.97 -0.32 7.58
C ILE A 123 -9.17 -1.79 7.25
N TRP A 124 -9.48 -2.09 5.98
CA TRP A 124 -9.72 -3.47 5.53
C TRP A 124 -8.48 -4.36 5.65
N LEU A 125 -7.29 -3.84 5.29
CA LEU A 125 -6.04 -4.59 5.43
C LEU A 125 -5.37 -4.42 6.78
N SER A 126 -5.98 -3.67 7.71
CA SER A 126 -5.35 -3.26 8.98
C SER A 126 -3.93 -2.73 8.80
N ASN A 127 -3.78 -1.71 7.94
CA ASN A 127 -2.51 -1.04 7.70
C ASN A 127 -2.25 0.02 8.79
N GLU A 128 -1.28 -0.25 9.66
CA GLU A 128 -0.97 0.62 10.82
C GLU A 128 0.02 1.74 10.50
N ASP A 129 0.76 1.66 9.38
CA ASP A 129 1.77 2.67 9.06
C ASP A 129 1.15 3.96 8.53
N ARG A 130 -0.07 3.88 7.99
CA ARG A 130 -0.74 5.03 7.40
C ARG A 130 -1.59 5.75 8.44
N ASN A 131 -1.01 6.77 9.06
CA ASN A 131 -1.61 7.49 10.18
C ASN A 131 -1.18 8.97 10.21
N HIS A 132 -1.55 9.68 11.27
CA HIS A 132 -1.28 11.12 11.45
C HIS A 132 0.21 11.50 11.51
N ASN A 133 1.11 10.55 11.84
CA ASN A 133 2.56 10.80 11.84
C ASN A 133 3.22 10.44 10.52
N ASN A 134 2.58 9.59 9.72
CA ASN A 134 3.13 9.11 8.46
C ASN A 134 2.01 8.81 7.47
N PHE A 135 1.79 9.69 6.50
CA PHE A 135 0.79 9.44 5.47
C PHE A 135 1.19 8.34 4.49
N ASN A 136 2.47 8.03 4.26
CA ASN A 136 2.88 7.09 3.19
C ASN A 136 2.06 7.26 1.89
N LEU A 137 1.84 8.52 1.53
CA LEU A 137 1.11 8.95 0.35
C LEU A 137 2.00 9.95 -0.39
N LEU A 138 2.07 9.81 -1.71
CA LEU A 138 2.59 10.84 -2.58
C LEU A 138 1.44 11.55 -3.27
N ILE A 139 1.67 12.78 -3.71
CA ILE A 139 0.78 13.54 -4.58
C ILE A 139 1.53 13.79 -5.89
N SER A 140 0.91 13.41 -7.00
CA SER A 140 1.39 13.71 -8.35
C SER A 140 0.35 14.55 -9.07
N ASN A 141 0.81 15.48 -9.89
CA ASN A 141 -0.04 16.30 -10.75
C ASN A 141 -0.11 15.65 -12.14
N GLU A 142 -1.19 14.90 -12.40
CA GLU A 142 -1.33 14.14 -13.67
C GLU A 142 -1.77 15.05 -14.83
N SER A 143 -2.44 16.16 -14.53
CA SER A 143 -2.87 17.18 -15.50
C SER A 143 -3.23 18.47 -14.75
N GLU A 144 -3.26 19.63 -15.39
CA GLU A 144 -3.56 20.93 -14.76
C GLU A 144 -4.71 20.85 -13.73
N ASN A 145 -4.38 21.08 -12.45
CA ASN A 145 -5.27 21.00 -11.28
C ASN A 145 -5.92 19.63 -11.00
N ASN A 146 -5.31 18.53 -11.42
CA ASN A 146 -5.75 17.16 -11.12
C ASN A 146 -4.65 16.41 -10.36
N TYR A 147 -4.71 16.56 -9.04
CA TYR A 147 -3.80 15.86 -8.14
C TYR A 147 -4.33 14.48 -7.79
N GLN A 148 -3.44 13.50 -7.82
CA GLN A 148 -3.74 12.12 -7.48
C GLN A 148 -2.87 11.69 -6.31
N PHE A 149 -3.49 11.05 -5.32
CA PHE A 149 -2.78 10.35 -4.27
C PHE A 149 -2.18 9.05 -4.81
N TYR A 150 -0.92 8.79 -4.50
CA TYR A 150 -0.28 7.51 -4.73
C TYR A 150 -0.01 6.85 -3.37
N ALA A 151 -0.74 5.75 -3.12
CA ALA A 151 -0.51 4.91 -1.97
C ALA A 151 0.82 4.17 -2.13
N ILE A 152 1.72 4.37 -1.16
CA ILE A 152 3.02 3.69 -1.08
C ILE A 152 3.18 3.05 0.29
N ASP A 153 4.24 2.26 0.43
CA ASP A 153 4.73 1.64 1.66
C ASP A 153 3.65 0.88 2.45
N HIS A 154 3.52 -0.40 2.13
CA HIS A 154 2.47 -1.28 2.66
C HIS A 154 3.03 -2.42 3.51
N GLU A 155 4.27 -2.27 4.00
CA GLU A 155 4.93 -3.35 4.74
C GLU A 155 4.23 -3.71 6.05
N TYR A 156 3.48 -2.76 6.63
CA TYR A 156 2.74 -2.92 7.89
C TYR A 156 1.22 -3.12 7.72
N CYS A 157 0.77 -3.52 6.52
CA CYS A 157 -0.51 -4.20 6.40
C CYS A 157 -0.56 -5.45 7.30
N PHE A 158 -1.77 -5.84 7.67
CA PHE A 158 -2.08 -6.98 8.53
C PHE A 158 -1.56 -6.82 9.97
N ASN A 159 -1.73 -5.62 10.55
CA ASN A 159 -1.26 -5.23 11.89
C ASN A 159 0.25 -5.44 12.09
N THR A 160 1.07 -4.97 11.15
CA THR A 160 2.55 -5.06 11.22
C THR A 160 3.10 -6.50 11.25
N ASP A 161 2.23 -7.50 11.10
CA ASP A 161 2.57 -8.90 11.25
C ASP A 161 2.21 -9.71 10.01
N THR A 162 2.65 -10.94 10.08
CA THR A 162 2.23 -12.01 9.20
C THR A 162 0.77 -12.35 9.51
N LEU A 163 -0.02 -12.60 8.47
CA LEU A 163 -1.41 -13.12 8.49
C LEU A 163 -1.64 -14.35 9.41
N GLU A 164 -0.60 -14.91 10.00
CA GLU A 164 -0.55 -16.02 10.93
C GLU A 164 -1.18 -15.65 12.28
N ARG A 165 -1.12 -14.36 12.69
CA ARG A 165 -1.71 -13.88 13.95
C ARG A 165 -3.13 -13.37 13.80
N GLU A 166 -3.82 -13.17 14.91
CA GLU A 166 -5.14 -12.52 14.91
C GLU A 166 -5.02 -11.08 14.40
N LEU A 167 -6.03 -10.65 13.64
CA LEU A 167 -6.11 -9.31 13.09
C LEU A 167 -7.07 -8.47 13.92
N ASN A 168 -6.71 -7.21 14.11
CA ASN A 168 -7.52 -6.22 14.77
C ASN A 168 -7.77 -5.07 13.80
N ILE A 169 -9.01 -4.59 13.77
CA ILE A 169 -9.34 -3.38 13.03
C ILE A 169 -8.55 -2.22 13.65
N ILE A 170 -7.84 -1.46 12.81
CA ILE A 170 -7.14 -0.25 13.27
C ILE A 170 -8.13 0.74 13.88
N SER A 171 -7.75 1.37 14.98
CA SER A 171 -8.61 2.29 15.72
C SER A 171 -8.78 3.64 15.01
N PHE A 172 -9.71 4.47 15.51
CA PHE A 172 -9.92 5.81 15.01
C PHE A 172 -8.64 6.68 15.06
N ASP A 173 -7.82 6.52 16.10
CA ASP A 173 -6.59 7.33 16.28
C ASP A 173 -5.42 6.87 15.39
N GLU A 174 -5.50 5.64 14.89
CA GLU A 174 -4.49 5.04 14.00
C GLU A 174 -4.81 5.25 12.52
N THR A 175 -6.06 5.56 12.16
CA THR A 175 -6.45 5.76 10.75
C THR A 175 -6.19 7.18 10.25
N ILE A 176 -5.91 7.31 8.95
CA ILE A 176 -5.84 8.62 8.26
C ILE A 176 -7.15 9.42 8.30
N ILE A 177 -8.28 8.80 8.68
CA ILE A 177 -9.54 9.54 8.89
C ILE A 177 -9.39 10.57 10.01
N ASN A 178 -8.64 10.25 11.07
CA ASN A 178 -8.38 11.17 12.18
C ASN A 178 -7.13 12.02 11.93
N THR A 179 -7.12 12.74 10.81
CA THR A 179 -6.05 13.69 10.45
C THR A 179 -6.62 15.05 10.10
N ASP A 180 -5.83 16.10 10.31
CA ASP A 180 -6.24 17.46 9.91
C ASP A 180 -6.39 17.58 8.40
N LEU A 181 -5.64 16.78 7.62
CA LEU A 181 -5.85 16.64 6.19
C LEU A 181 -7.26 16.12 5.88
N CYS A 182 -7.68 15.02 6.49
CA CYS A 182 -9.04 14.48 6.30
C CYS A 182 -10.12 15.49 6.68
N LYS A 183 -9.96 16.20 7.81
CA LYS A 183 -10.87 17.27 8.23
C LYS A 183 -10.98 18.37 7.17
N SER A 184 -9.85 18.80 6.62
CA SER A 184 -9.77 19.83 5.58
C SER A 184 -10.40 19.35 4.26
N LEU A 185 -10.13 18.11 3.85
CA LEU A 185 -10.71 17.51 2.64
C LEU A 185 -12.23 17.37 2.71
N LEU A 186 -12.76 17.16 3.91
CA LEU A 186 -14.19 17.00 4.16
C LEU A 186 -14.86 18.29 4.63
N GLU A 187 -14.16 19.42 4.65
CA GLU A 187 -14.74 20.71 5.01
C GLU A 187 -15.87 21.07 4.03
N GLY A 188 -17.04 21.45 4.55
CA GLY A 188 -18.22 21.74 3.74
C GLY A 188 -18.86 20.53 3.04
N ILE A 189 -18.28 19.33 3.14
CA ILE A 189 -18.85 18.09 2.60
C ILE A 189 -19.79 17.46 3.63
N ASP A 190 -21.03 17.22 3.20
CA ASP A 190 -22.02 16.49 3.98
C ASP A 190 -21.80 14.97 3.83
N ILE A 191 -21.59 14.28 4.96
CA ILE A 191 -21.42 12.82 4.99
C ILE A 191 -22.81 12.17 4.92
N THR A 192 -23.40 12.26 3.73
CA THR A 192 -24.75 11.77 3.46
C THR A 192 -24.80 10.24 3.41
N GLN A 193 -26.01 9.69 3.55
CA GLN A 193 -26.27 8.27 3.29
C GLN A 193 -25.84 7.84 1.88
N TRP A 194 -25.89 8.76 0.90
CA TRP A 194 -25.41 8.49 -0.45
C TRP A 194 -23.91 8.24 -0.51
N LEU A 195 -23.10 9.08 0.15
CA LEU A 195 -21.64 8.91 0.18
C LEU A 195 -21.26 7.58 0.86
N LEU A 196 -21.89 7.29 2.00
CA LEU A 196 -21.67 6.04 2.73
C LEU A 196 -22.04 4.81 1.88
N PHE A 197 -23.16 4.89 1.15
CA PHE A 197 -23.59 3.83 0.24
C PHE A 197 -22.65 3.69 -0.97
N TYR A 198 -22.16 4.79 -1.54
CA TYR A 198 -21.20 4.76 -2.65
C TYR A 198 -19.92 4.02 -2.24
N VAL A 199 -19.31 4.44 -1.13
CA VAL A 199 -18.04 3.87 -0.65
C VAL A 199 -18.21 2.39 -0.24
N GLU A 200 -19.34 2.03 0.36
CA GLU A 200 -19.66 0.63 0.70
C GLU A 200 -19.80 -0.26 -0.55
N ASN A 201 -20.50 0.20 -1.59
CA ASN A 201 -20.60 -0.58 -2.83
C ASN A 201 -19.25 -0.69 -3.55
N PHE A 202 -18.47 0.40 -3.55
CA PHE A 202 -17.11 0.41 -4.06
C PHE A 202 -16.26 -0.65 -3.35
N PHE A 203 -16.33 -0.72 -2.03
CA PHE A 203 -15.64 -1.69 -1.20
C PHE A 203 -15.96 -3.14 -1.58
N TYR A 204 -17.23 -3.55 -1.46
CA TYR A 204 -17.60 -4.95 -1.68
C TYR A 204 -17.33 -5.38 -3.12
N LYS A 205 -17.60 -4.51 -4.11
CA LYS A 205 -17.29 -4.79 -5.51
C LYS A 205 -15.80 -5.07 -5.71
N ASN A 206 -14.93 -4.24 -5.15
CA ASN A 206 -13.49 -4.37 -5.37
C ASN A 206 -12.89 -5.53 -4.55
N VAL A 207 -13.41 -5.83 -3.36
CA VAL A 207 -13.03 -7.03 -2.61
C VAL A 207 -13.39 -8.31 -3.38
N GLU A 208 -14.58 -8.36 -4.01
CA GLU A 208 -14.97 -9.50 -4.84
C GLU A 208 -14.00 -9.71 -6.02
N LEU A 209 -13.51 -8.63 -6.63
CA LEU A 209 -12.49 -8.70 -7.67
C LEU A 209 -11.14 -9.19 -7.11
N CYS A 210 -10.73 -8.74 -5.92
CA CYS A 210 -9.52 -9.25 -5.26
C CYS A 210 -9.60 -10.75 -5.00
N ILE A 211 -10.76 -11.26 -4.58
CA ILE A 211 -10.99 -12.70 -4.37
C ILE A 211 -10.84 -13.47 -5.69
N LYS A 212 -11.44 -12.96 -6.77
CA LYS A 212 -11.38 -13.58 -8.11
C LYS A 212 -9.95 -13.66 -8.65
N GLU A 213 -9.15 -12.61 -8.43
CA GLU A 213 -7.78 -12.52 -8.94
C GLU A 213 -6.72 -13.13 -8.00
N LEU A 214 -7.11 -13.57 -6.79
CA LEU A 214 -6.18 -13.99 -5.74
C LEU A 214 -5.19 -15.06 -6.22
N ASP A 215 -5.67 -16.09 -6.91
CA ASP A 215 -4.80 -17.17 -7.42
C ASP A 215 -3.79 -16.66 -8.47
N ALA A 216 -4.22 -15.77 -9.36
CA ALA A 216 -3.35 -15.17 -10.36
C ALA A 216 -2.29 -14.23 -9.74
N ILE A 217 -2.61 -13.60 -8.62
CA ILE A 217 -1.68 -12.78 -7.84
C ILE A 217 -0.66 -13.69 -7.13
N LEU A 218 -1.13 -14.71 -6.42
CA LEU A 218 -0.27 -15.58 -5.59
C LEU A 218 0.73 -16.39 -6.42
N THR A 219 0.34 -16.85 -7.61
CA THR A 219 1.21 -17.61 -8.52
C THR A 219 2.44 -16.84 -9.02
N GLN A 220 2.45 -15.52 -8.88
CA GLN A 220 3.56 -14.68 -9.31
C GLN A 220 4.57 -14.38 -8.19
N ILE A 221 4.28 -14.76 -6.95
CA ILE A 221 5.21 -14.56 -5.84
C ILE A 221 6.50 -15.34 -6.11
N PRO A 222 7.69 -14.72 -6.03
CA PRO A 222 8.94 -15.42 -6.25
C PRO A 222 9.15 -16.56 -5.26
N VAL A 223 9.44 -17.77 -5.76
CA VAL A 223 9.76 -18.94 -4.91
C VAL A 223 10.90 -18.64 -3.93
N ALA A 224 11.87 -17.82 -4.34
CA ALA A 224 13.01 -17.41 -3.52
C ALA A 224 12.63 -16.57 -2.28
N TRP A 225 11.40 -16.08 -2.19
CA TRP A 225 10.88 -15.43 -0.99
C TRP A 225 10.52 -16.42 0.12
N GLY A 226 10.42 -17.72 -0.19
CA GLY A 226 10.14 -18.77 0.78
C GLY A 226 8.75 -18.65 1.42
N ILE A 227 7.79 -18.08 0.69
CA ILE A 227 6.40 -17.92 1.15
C ILE A 227 5.65 -19.23 0.91
N ASP A 228 4.99 -19.73 1.95
CA ASP A 228 3.99 -20.79 1.80
C ASP A 228 2.71 -20.19 1.22
N ILE A 229 2.56 -20.30 -0.10
CA ILE A 229 1.44 -19.71 -0.83
C ILE A 229 0.10 -20.31 -0.40
N ASN A 230 0.04 -21.60 -0.10
CA ASN A 230 -1.20 -22.27 0.29
C ASN A 230 -1.66 -21.77 1.67
N LEU A 231 -0.73 -21.70 2.63
CA LEU A 231 -1.02 -21.17 3.95
C LEU A 231 -1.44 -19.69 3.89
N LYS A 232 -0.74 -18.87 3.08
CA LYS A 232 -1.13 -17.46 2.90
C LYS A 232 -2.50 -17.31 2.24
N LYS A 233 -2.83 -18.13 1.25
CA LYS A 233 -4.17 -18.14 0.63
C LYS A 233 -5.24 -18.47 1.66
N GLU A 234 -5.00 -19.50 2.48
CA GLU A 234 -5.92 -19.90 3.54
C GLU A 234 -6.15 -18.74 4.52
N HIS A 235 -5.08 -18.13 5.03
CA HIS A 235 -5.20 -17.00 5.96
C HIS A 235 -5.89 -15.78 5.34
N LEU A 236 -5.59 -15.42 4.08
CA LEU A 236 -6.30 -14.35 3.38
C LEU A 236 -7.80 -14.66 3.29
N THR A 237 -8.16 -15.89 2.95
CA THR A 237 -9.55 -16.32 2.80
C THR A 237 -10.31 -16.32 4.13
N GLN A 238 -9.68 -16.85 5.19
CA GLN A 238 -10.30 -17.02 6.50
C GLN A 238 -10.30 -15.74 7.34
N LYS A 239 -9.45 -14.76 7.01
CA LYS A 239 -9.33 -13.53 7.80
C LYS A 239 -9.75 -12.30 6.99
N ILE A 240 -9.00 -11.96 5.94
CA ILE A 240 -9.19 -10.71 5.18
C ILE A 240 -10.44 -10.72 4.29
N PHE A 241 -10.82 -11.90 3.77
CA PHE A 241 -12.01 -12.08 2.94
C PHE A 241 -13.20 -12.67 3.71
N ALA A 242 -13.06 -12.91 5.02
CA ALA A 242 -14.15 -13.43 5.84
C ALA A 242 -15.29 -12.40 5.95
N GLU A 243 -16.53 -12.88 5.83
CA GLU A 243 -17.71 -12.01 5.81
C GLU A 243 -17.79 -11.10 7.05
N ASP A 244 -17.48 -11.63 8.23
CA ASP A 244 -17.49 -10.87 9.49
C ASP A 244 -16.40 -9.80 9.53
N TRP A 245 -15.23 -10.06 8.92
CA TRP A 245 -14.16 -9.08 8.80
C TRP A 245 -14.54 -7.94 7.85
N LEU A 246 -15.12 -8.26 6.69
CA LEU A 246 -15.59 -7.27 5.74
C LEU A 246 -16.67 -6.37 6.35
N LYS A 247 -17.63 -6.96 7.07
CA LYS A 247 -18.67 -6.22 7.82
C LYS A 247 -18.06 -5.34 8.90
N SER A 248 -17.07 -5.85 9.64
CA SER A 248 -16.39 -5.09 10.69
C SER A 248 -15.63 -3.89 10.12
N SER A 249 -14.93 -4.09 8.99
CA SER A 249 -14.19 -3.04 8.28
C SER A 249 -15.09 -1.89 7.85
N ILE A 250 -16.20 -2.19 7.17
CA ILE A 250 -17.13 -1.13 6.73
C ILE A 250 -17.85 -0.46 7.91
N THR A 251 -18.17 -1.21 8.96
CA THR A 251 -18.81 -0.68 10.16
C THR A 251 -17.88 0.29 10.90
N ALA A 252 -16.60 -0.07 11.04
CA ALA A 252 -15.59 0.79 11.62
C ALA A 252 -15.41 2.07 10.80
N PHE A 253 -15.23 1.96 9.48
CA PHE A 253 -15.11 3.11 8.58
C PHE A 253 -16.29 4.09 8.71
N LYS A 254 -17.53 3.58 8.66
CA LYS A 254 -18.74 4.41 8.83
C LYS A 254 -18.78 5.09 10.19
N SER A 255 -18.41 4.37 11.25
CA SER A 255 -18.37 4.92 12.62
C SER A 255 -17.31 6.02 12.76
N TYR A 256 -16.15 5.85 12.11
CA TYR A 256 -15.05 6.83 12.14
C TYR A 256 -15.42 8.13 11.42
N LEU A 257 -16.13 8.06 10.29
CA LEU A 257 -16.65 9.25 9.62
C LEU A 257 -17.71 9.99 10.44
N GLN A 258 -18.56 9.25 11.17
CA GLN A 258 -19.54 9.85 12.08
C GLN A 258 -18.85 10.54 13.27
N LEU A 259 -17.84 9.90 13.86
CA LEU A 259 -17.03 10.50 14.91
C LEU A 259 -16.36 11.80 14.42
N LEU A 260 -15.72 11.77 13.26
CA LEU A 260 -15.10 12.96 12.66
C LEU A 260 -16.10 14.12 12.49
N SER A 261 -17.33 13.81 12.09
CA SER A 261 -18.40 14.81 11.93
C SER A 261 -18.89 15.40 13.25
N SER A 262 -18.78 14.66 14.35
CA SER A 262 -19.17 15.15 15.69
C SER A 262 -18.17 16.14 16.31
N TYR A 263 -16.97 16.27 15.72
CA TYR A 263 -15.94 17.23 16.11
C TYR A 263 -15.96 18.54 15.29
N LYS A 264 -16.89 18.68 14.34
CA LYS A 264 -17.16 19.92 13.61
C LYS A 264 -18.14 20.80 14.37
#